data_AF-A0A8D8NXA5-F1
#
_entry.id   AF-A0A8D8NXA5-F1
#
_cell.length_a   1.000
_cell.length_b   1.000
_cell.length_c   1.000
_cell.angle_alpha   90.00
_cell.angle_beta   90.00
_cell.angle_gamma   90.00
#
_symmetry.space_group_name_H-M   'P 1'
#
loop_
_entity.id
_entity.type
_entity.pdbx_description
1 polymer ?
#
loop_
_entity_poly.entity_id
_entity_poly.type
_entity_poly.pdbx_seq_one_letter_code
_entity_poly.pdbx_strand_id
1 'polypeptide(L)'
;MDEETPELLFFDTFSHDTYEKLNLDLVQFPKPVYITEVRIIPLGARVQADFPGGVRLGATNPSLFKIELFVNDLGKPGAPTFECLGDFEYNQNNCIHLECGKPDDGARRIPTDGLVLKGF
;
A
#
# COMPACT_ATOMS: atom_id res chain seq x y z
N MET A 1 6.55 -26.59 -6.04
CA MET A 1 6.31 -25.45 -5.15
C MET A 1 5.47 -24.52 -5.98
N ASP A 2 4.19 -24.43 -5.69
CA ASP A 2 3.35 -23.40 -6.32
C ASP A 2 3.94 -22.06 -5.92
N GLU A 3 4.47 -21.29 -6.87
CA GLU A 3 4.78 -19.89 -6.62
C GLU A 3 3.45 -19.22 -6.29
N GLU A 4 3.28 -18.78 -5.04
CA GLU A 4 2.17 -17.90 -4.68
C GLU A 4 2.28 -16.63 -5.52
N THR A 5 1.56 -16.60 -6.64
CA THR A 5 1.45 -15.41 -7.47
C THR A 5 0.68 -14.36 -6.68
N PRO A 6 1.25 -13.17 -6.43
CA PRO A 6 0.56 -12.13 -5.68
C PRO A 6 -0.76 -11.75 -6.38
N GLU A 7 -1.82 -11.62 -5.60
CA GLU A 7 -3.13 -11.19 -6.06
C GLU A 7 -3.39 -9.71 -5.72
N LEU A 8 -4.15 -9.02 -6.56
CA LEU A 8 -4.54 -7.63 -6.30
C LEU A 8 -5.54 -7.59 -5.14
N LEU A 9 -5.10 -7.04 -4.00
CA LEU A 9 -5.94 -6.93 -2.81
C LEU A 9 -6.90 -5.75 -2.86
N PHE A 10 -6.44 -4.59 -3.35
CA PHE A 10 -7.27 -3.41 -3.53
C PHE A 10 -6.69 -2.47 -4.60
N PHE A 11 -7.53 -1.61 -5.16
CA PHE A 11 -7.13 -0.55 -6.09
C PHE A 11 -8.05 0.66 -5.93
N ASP A 12 -7.54 1.73 -5.34
CA ASP A 12 -8.33 2.92 -5.00
C ASP A 12 -7.54 4.23 -5.18
N THR A 13 -8.24 5.35 -5.07
CA THR A 13 -7.68 6.71 -5.12
C THR A 13 -8.00 7.46 -3.83
N PHE A 14 -6.96 7.88 -3.11
CA PHE A 14 -7.07 8.72 -1.93
C PHE A 14 -6.88 10.19 -2.29
N SER A 15 -7.59 11.09 -1.64
CA SER A 15 -7.55 12.53 -1.91
C SER A 15 -7.65 13.30 -0.61
N HIS A 16 -6.66 14.17 -0.37
CA HIS A 16 -6.53 14.97 0.84
C HIS A 16 -6.46 16.45 0.47
N ASP A 17 -6.99 17.32 1.33
CA ASP A 17 -6.88 18.77 1.16
C ASP A 17 -5.53 19.27 1.70
N THR A 18 -4.94 20.26 1.03
CA THR A 18 -3.65 20.87 1.38
C THR A 18 -3.58 21.50 2.78
N TYR A 19 -4.72 21.69 3.44
CA TYR A 19 -4.79 22.28 4.78
C TYR A 19 -4.78 21.26 5.91
N GLU A 20 -4.91 19.96 5.61
CA GLU A 20 -4.88 18.91 6.62
C GLU A 20 -3.46 18.70 7.15
N LYS A 21 -3.35 18.61 8.48
CA LYS A 21 -2.06 18.39 9.16
C LYS A 21 -1.63 16.92 9.16
N LEU A 22 -2.55 16.01 8.85
CA LEU A 22 -2.36 14.57 8.97
C LEU A 22 -3.31 13.87 8.00
N ASN A 23 -2.76 13.27 6.95
CA ASN A 23 -3.50 12.55 5.93
C ASN A 23 -3.47 11.06 6.28
N LEU A 24 -4.60 10.49 6.69
CA LEU A 24 -4.72 9.09 7.09
C LEU A 24 -5.85 8.40 6.34
N ASP A 25 -5.52 7.28 5.70
CA ASP A 25 -6.48 6.40 5.04
C ASP A 25 -6.43 5.00 5.62
N LEU A 26 -7.57 4.31 5.62
CA LEU A 26 -7.69 2.93 6.08
C LEU A 26 -8.32 2.07 4.98
N VAL A 27 -7.64 0.97 4.65
CA VAL A 27 -8.16 -0.12 3.83
C VAL A 27 -8.40 -1.32 4.73
N GLN A 28 -9.63 -1.81 4.78
CA GLN A 28 -9.97 -3.04 5.49
C GLN A 28 -10.15 -4.19 4.50
N PHE A 29 -9.56 -5.34 4.83
CA PHE A 29 -9.68 -6.55 4.03
C PHE A 29 -10.76 -7.48 4.61
N PRO A 30 -11.56 -8.15 3.76
CA PRO A 30 -12.63 -9.03 4.23
C PRO A 30 -12.10 -10.32 4.88
N LYS A 31 -10.81 -10.63 4.69
CA LYS A 31 -10.10 -11.79 5.23
C LYS A 31 -8.65 -11.40 5.53
N PRO A 32 -7.95 -12.14 6.40
CA PRO A 32 -6.51 -11.97 6.60
C PRO A 32 -5.73 -12.11 5.30
N VAL A 33 -4.79 -11.19 5.06
CA VAL A 33 -3.92 -11.14 3.89
C VAL A 33 -2.46 -10.93 4.29
N TYR A 34 -1.55 -11.19 3.36
CA TYR A 34 -0.15 -10.80 3.46
C TYR A 34 0.15 -9.77 2.38
N ILE A 35 0.60 -8.58 2.79
CA ILE A 35 0.99 -7.53 1.85
C ILE A 35 2.43 -7.79 1.41
N THR A 36 2.64 -7.93 0.11
CA THR A 36 3.94 -8.22 -0.50
C THR A 36 4.48 -7.05 -1.33
N GLU A 37 3.59 -6.18 -1.82
CA GLU A 37 3.95 -4.95 -2.51
C GLU A 37 2.83 -3.92 -2.33
N VAL A 38 3.21 -2.65 -2.17
CA VAL A 38 2.31 -1.51 -2.34
C VAL A 38 2.84 -0.63 -3.46
N ARG A 39 1.99 -0.27 -4.42
CA ARG A 39 2.36 0.52 -5.60
C ARG A 39 1.44 1.72 -5.76
N ILE A 40 2.04 2.88 -5.96
CA ILE A 40 1.34 4.13 -6.27
C ILE A 40 1.41 4.34 -7.78
N ILE A 41 0.27 4.63 -8.41
CA ILE A 41 0.18 4.73 -9.87
C ILE A 41 0.38 6.17 -10.34
N PRO A 42 1.46 6.47 -11.09
CA PRO A 42 1.74 7.81 -11.58
C PRO A 42 0.62 8.43 -12.42
N LEU A 43 0.54 9.76 -12.42
CA LEU A 43 -0.38 10.49 -13.28
C LEU A 43 -0.22 10.10 -14.75
N GLY A 44 -1.33 9.67 -15.37
CA GLY A 44 -1.37 9.27 -16.77
C GLY A 44 -0.83 7.87 -17.09
N ALA A 45 -0.28 7.15 -16.10
CA ALA A 45 0.15 5.76 -16.29
C ALA A 45 -1.07 4.85 -16.47
N ARG A 46 -1.00 3.93 -17.44
CA ARG A 46 -2.07 2.96 -17.70
C ARG A 46 -1.96 1.80 -16.72
N VAL A 47 -3.06 1.49 -16.05
CA VAL A 47 -3.18 0.29 -15.22
C VAL A 47 -3.86 -0.79 -16.05
N GLN A 48 -3.18 -1.92 -16.20
CA GLN A 48 -3.72 -3.12 -16.80
C GLN A 48 -4.00 -4.14 -15.70
N ALA A 49 -5.27 -4.28 -15.35
CA ALA A 49 -5.77 -5.31 -14.43
C ALA A 49 -7.22 -5.65 -14.83
N ASP A 50 -7.74 -6.75 -14.31
CA ASP A 50 -9.08 -7.26 -14.64
C ASP A 50 -10.17 -6.46 -13.90
N PHE A 51 -10.34 -5.20 -14.29
CA PHE A 51 -11.37 -4.32 -13.75
C PHE A 51 -12.56 -4.20 -14.72
N PRO A 52 -13.80 -4.18 -14.21
CA PRO A 52 -14.95 -3.73 -14.98
C PRO A 52 -14.73 -2.28 -15.46
N GLY A 53 -14.83 -2.02 -16.77
CA GLY A 53 -14.75 -0.67 -17.33
C GLY A 53 -13.47 -0.34 -18.13
N GLY A 54 -12.57 -1.30 -18.34
CA GLY A 54 -11.43 -1.14 -19.26
C GLY A 54 -10.19 -0.49 -18.63
N VAL A 55 -9.44 0.30 -19.41
CA VAL A 55 -8.16 0.89 -19.00
C VAL A 55 -8.37 2.03 -18.00
N ARG A 56 -7.74 1.93 -16.83
CA ARG A 56 -7.67 3.04 -15.86
C ARG A 56 -6.35 3.80 -16.00
N LEU A 57 -6.41 5.11 -15.80
CA LEU A 57 -5.23 5.97 -15.74
C LEU A 57 -4.95 6.34 -14.29
N GLY A 58 -3.68 6.33 -13.90
CA GLY A 58 -3.25 6.89 -12.62
C GLY A 58 -3.51 8.39 -12.56
N ALA A 59 -3.80 8.87 -11.35
CA ALA A 59 -4.14 10.26 -11.08
C ALA A 59 -3.31 10.85 -9.92
N THR A 60 -2.20 10.21 -9.55
CA THR A 60 -1.38 10.64 -8.40
C THR A 60 -0.73 12.01 -8.64
N ASN A 61 -1.00 12.94 -7.74
CA ASN A 61 -0.41 14.28 -7.67
C ASN A 61 -0.31 14.66 -6.18
N PRO A 62 0.86 15.09 -5.65
CA PRO A 62 2.10 15.47 -6.33
C PRO A 62 2.94 14.30 -6.86
N SER A 63 3.96 14.60 -7.68
CA SER A 63 4.87 13.59 -8.27
C SER A 63 5.99 13.10 -7.35
N LEU A 64 6.14 13.72 -6.18
CA LEU A 64 7.11 13.40 -5.15
C LEU A 64 6.48 13.64 -3.77
N PHE A 65 6.46 12.64 -2.89
CA PHE A 65 6.01 12.75 -1.50
C PHE A 65 6.46 11.56 -0.66
N LYS A 66 6.41 11.72 0.67
CA LYS A 66 6.65 10.62 1.61
C LYS A 66 5.34 9.95 2.00
N ILE A 67 5.36 8.63 2.13
CA ILE A 67 4.25 7.86 2.70
C ILE A 67 4.76 6.81 3.69
N GLU A 68 4.01 6.59 4.76
CA GLU A 68 4.23 5.54 5.75
C GLU A 68 3.04 4.57 5.75
N LEU A 69 3.32 3.28 5.89
CA LEU A 69 2.34 2.21 5.83
C LEU A 69 2.37 1.41 7.12
N PHE A 70 1.20 1.19 7.72
CA PHE A 70 1.05 0.44 8.97
C PHE A 70 -0.02 -0.63 8.82
N VAL A 71 0.12 -1.73 9.56
CA VAL A 71 -0.79 -2.87 9.52
C VAL A 71 -1.22 -3.28 10.92
N ASN A 72 -2.41 -3.87 11.01
CA ASN A 72 -2.85 -4.55 12.21
C ASN A 72 -2.25 -5.96 12.23
N ASP A 73 -1.26 -6.24 13.08
CA ASP A 73 -0.63 -7.57 13.16
C ASP A 73 -1.56 -8.55 13.90
N LEU A 74 -2.22 -9.42 13.15
CA LEU A 74 -3.11 -10.46 13.69
C LEU A 74 -2.36 -11.52 14.50
N GLY A 75 -1.03 -11.60 14.36
CA GLY A 75 -0.17 -12.41 15.22
C GLY A 75 0.06 -11.81 16.60
N LYS A 76 -0.33 -10.54 16.83
CA LYS A 76 -0.20 -9.81 18.11
C LYS A 76 -1.53 -9.14 18.50
N PRO A 77 -2.60 -9.90 18.78
CA PRO A 77 -3.96 -9.38 19.01
C PRO A 77 -4.11 -8.45 20.24
N GLY A 78 -3.10 -8.35 21.09
CA GLY A 78 -3.05 -7.43 22.24
C GLY A 78 -2.15 -6.21 22.05
N ALA A 79 -1.57 -6.02 20.86
CA ALA A 79 -0.71 -4.87 20.59
C ALA A 79 -1.55 -3.57 20.60
N PRO A 80 -1.13 -2.52 21.34
CA PRO A 80 -1.88 -1.27 21.42
C PRO A 80 -1.64 -0.35 20.21
N THR A 81 -0.82 -0.76 19.25
CA THR A 81 -0.37 0.05 18.11
C THR A 81 -0.29 -0.79 16.84
N PHE A 82 -0.51 -0.15 15.69
CA PHE A 82 -0.21 -0.76 14.39
C PHE A 82 1.29 -0.99 14.21
N GLU A 83 1.65 -2.04 13.48
CA GLU A 83 3.04 -2.35 13.13
C GLU A 83 3.42 -1.64 11.84
N CYS A 84 4.60 -1.01 11.81
CA CYS A 84 5.09 -0.35 10.60
C CYS A 84 5.45 -1.42 9.56
N LEU A 85 4.77 -1.39 8.42
CA LEU A 85 5.07 -2.24 7.28
C LEU A 85 6.28 -1.69 6.49
N GLY A 86 6.41 -0.37 6.47
CA GLY A 86 7.52 0.36 5.89
C GLY A 86 7.14 1.77 5.47
N ASP A 87 8.14 2.52 5.03
CA ASP A 87 7.97 3.85 4.48
C ASP A 87 8.82 4.02 3.23
N PHE A 88 8.35 4.82 2.29
CA PHE A 88 9.15 5.17 1.13
C PHE A 88 8.84 6.56 0.62
N GLU A 89 9.83 7.14 -0.05
CA GLU A 89 9.67 8.37 -0.81
C GLU A 89 9.17 8.00 -2.21
N TYR A 90 7.87 8.20 -2.44
CA TYR A 90 7.31 8.07 -3.76
C TYR A 90 7.94 9.12 -4.66
N ASN A 91 8.54 8.66 -5.76
CA ASN A 91 9.04 9.50 -6.83
C ASN A 91 8.63 8.88 -8.16
N GLN A 92 7.74 9.58 -8.87
CA GLN A 92 7.20 9.14 -10.15
C GLN A 92 8.27 8.68 -11.16
N ASN A 93 9.47 9.24 -11.13
CA ASN A 93 10.55 8.97 -12.08
C ASN A 93 11.60 8.00 -11.55
N ASN A 94 11.47 7.52 -10.31
CA ASN A 94 12.49 6.66 -9.67
C ASN A 94 11.86 5.45 -8.98
N CYS A 95 11.11 5.67 -7.89
CA CYS A 95 10.56 4.61 -7.07
C CYS A 95 9.06 4.84 -6.83
N ILE A 96 8.24 3.92 -7.34
CA ILE A 96 6.77 4.01 -7.26
C ILE A 96 6.14 2.89 -6.42
N HIS A 97 6.95 2.02 -5.83
CA HIS A 97 6.47 0.87 -5.07
C HIS A 97 7.35 0.59 -3.86
N LEU A 98 6.75 0.00 -2.84
CA LEU A 98 7.40 -0.57 -1.68
C LEU A 98 7.20 -2.09 -1.71
N GLU A 99 8.28 -2.85 -1.73
CA GLU A 99 8.24 -4.29 -1.53
C GLU A 99 8.18 -4.60 -0.03
N CYS A 100 7.34 -5.56 0.35
CA CYS A 100 7.06 -5.92 1.74
C CYS A 100 7.38 -7.40 1.98
N GLY A 101 8.05 -7.71 3.09
CA GLY A 101 8.19 -9.10 3.55
C GLY A 101 9.10 -10.00 2.69
N LYS A 102 10.19 -9.45 2.10
CA LYS A 102 11.21 -10.26 1.45
C LYS A 102 12.04 -11.04 2.49
N PRO A 103 12.29 -12.36 2.28
CA PRO A 103 13.11 -13.18 3.18
C PRO A 103 14.53 -12.64 3.37
N ASP A 104 15.11 -12.07 2.32
CA ASP A 104 16.51 -11.60 2.30
C ASP A 104 16.74 -10.34 3.15
N ASP A 105 15.67 -9.63 3.52
CA ASP A 105 15.72 -8.42 4.37
C ASP A 105 15.42 -8.71 5.86
N GLY A 106 15.26 -9.99 6.22
CA GLY A 106 14.81 -10.39 7.57
C GLY A 106 13.37 -9.94 7.90
N ALA A 107 12.65 -9.42 6.91
CA ALA A 107 11.30 -8.89 7.06
C ALA A 107 10.27 -10.02 7.14
N ARG A 108 9.54 -10.07 8.26
CA ARG A 108 8.49 -11.05 8.52
C ARG A 108 7.25 -10.74 7.67
N ARG A 109 6.65 -11.76 7.04
CA ARG A 109 5.28 -11.66 6.50
C ARG A 109 4.28 -11.51 7.65
N ILE A 110 3.61 -10.37 7.74
CA ILE A 110 2.64 -10.05 8.79
C ILE A 110 1.23 -10.36 8.28
N PRO A 111 0.48 -11.28 8.93
CA PRO A 111 -0.94 -11.47 8.61
C PRO A 111 -1.73 -10.26 9.11
N THR A 112 -2.50 -9.63 8.23
CA THR A 112 -3.27 -8.44 8.58
C THR A 112 -4.67 -8.43 7.98
N ASP A 113 -5.60 -7.74 8.64
CA ASP A 113 -6.95 -7.45 8.15
C ASP A 113 -7.11 -5.97 7.74
N GLY A 114 -6.06 -5.15 7.84
CA GLY A 114 -6.13 -3.76 7.43
C GLY A 114 -4.78 -3.07 7.20
N LEU A 115 -4.79 -2.10 6.30
CA LEU A 115 -3.65 -1.26 5.94
C LEU A 115 -4.02 0.21 6.24
N VAL A 116 -3.19 0.86 7.04
CA VAL A 116 -3.25 2.30 7.31
C VAL A 116 -2.19 2.99 6.48
N LEU A 117 -2.59 3.97 5.70
CA LEU A 117 -1.70 4.82 4.89
C LEU A 117 -1.60 6.18 5.56
N LYS A 118 -0.38 6.69 5.70
CA LYS A 118 -0.11 8.01 6.27
C LYS A 118 0.72 8.85 5.30
N GLY A 119 0.09 9.90 4.75
CA GLY A 119 0.73 10.87 3.88
C GLY A 119 1.25 12.11 4.64
N PHE A 120 2.17 12.84 4.02
CA PHE A 120 2.77 14.08 4.51
C PHE A 120 2.60 15.23 3.51
#